data_AF-A0AAW2CIC6-F1
#
_entry.id   AF-A0AAW2CIC6-F1
#
_cell.length_a   1.000
_cell.length_b   1.000
_cell.length_c   1.000
_cell.angle_alpha   90.00
_cell.angle_beta   90.00
_cell.angle_gamma   90.00
#
_symmetry.space_group_name_H-M   'P 1'
#
loop_
_entity.id
_entity.type
_entity.pdbx_description
1 polymer ?
#
loop_
_entity_poly.entity_id
_entity_poly.type
_entity_poly.pdbx_seq_one_letter_code
_entity_poly.pdbx_strand_id
1 'polypeptide(L)'
;MSTTQRSESMNAFFDGYVGPKTTLKQFVDQYDEALKSKVEKENTEDFVSLTSRVPCITHYAIEKQFQDSYTNLKFKEVQDEIRRKMYCHPSLLKQEGAISTYQVVDDIEIDDDTKEVTFHGTTAWASV
;
A
#
# COMPACT_ATOMS: atom_id res chain seq x y z
N MET A 1 18.57 22.35 -11.40
CA MET A 1 19.01 21.25 -10.53
C MET A 1 18.05 20.10 -10.76
N SER A 2 18.53 18.99 -11.30
CA SER A 2 17.71 17.79 -11.55
C SER A 2 17.96 16.81 -10.41
N THR A 3 16.93 16.49 -9.62
CA THR A 3 17.01 15.52 -8.55
C THR A 3 16.96 14.11 -9.14
N THR A 4 17.98 13.30 -8.85
CA THR A 4 18.00 11.86 -9.15
C THR A 4 17.12 11.13 -8.16
N GLN A 5 15.80 11.19 -8.35
CA GLN A 5 14.82 10.48 -7.51
C GLN A 5 15.10 8.96 -7.43
N ARG A 6 15.83 8.42 -8.42
CA ARG A 6 16.25 7.01 -8.47
C ARG A 6 17.42 6.66 -7.55
N SER A 7 18.25 7.63 -7.13
CA SER A 7 19.37 7.35 -6.22
C SER A 7 18.99 7.45 -4.75
N GLU A 8 17.89 8.12 -4.40
CA GLU A 8 17.49 8.28 -3.00
C GLU A 8 17.13 6.93 -2.35
N SER A 9 16.37 6.07 -3.04
CA SER A 9 16.07 4.72 -2.53
C SER A 9 17.28 3.78 -2.57
N MET A 10 18.18 3.95 -3.54
CA MET A 10 19.40 3.16 -3.67
C MET A 10 20.44 3.54 -2.60
N ASN A 11 20.44 4.80 -2.17
CA ASN A 11 21.28 5.29 -1.08
C ASN A 11 20.77 4.84 0.30
N ALA A 12 19.46 4.77 0.52
CA ALA A 12 18.89 4.32 1.79
C ALA A 12 19.28 2.88 2.15
N PHE A 13 19.47 2.01 1.14
CA PHE A 13 19.92 0.64 1.36
C PHE A 13 21.33 0.55 1.95
N PHE A 14 22.24 1.44 1.52
CA PHE A 14 23.63 1.49 1.98
C PHE A 14 23.85 2.50 3.11
N ASP A 15 22.79 3.09 3.64
CA ASP A 15 22.90 4.05 4.74
C ASP A 15 23.46 3.34 5.98
N GLY A 16 24.49 3.93 6.58
CA GLY A 16 25.30 3.31 7.63
C GLY A 16 26.41 2.35 7.17
N TYR A 17 26.42 1.90 5.91
CA TYR A 17 27.48 1.03 5.35
C TYR A 17 28.55 1.81 4.57
N VAL A 18 28.11 2.80 3.77
CA VAL A 18 28.98 3.54 2.86
C VAL A 18 28.88 5.04 3.15
N GLY A 19 30.02 5.71 3.25
CA GLY A 19 30.09 7.15 3.47
C GLY A 19 31.18 7.82 2.63
N PRO A 20 31.30 9.15 2.69
CA PRO A 20 32.22 9.92 1.83
C PRO A 20 33.70 9.56 1.98
N LYS A 21 34.08 8.92 3.09
CA LYS A 21 35.46 8.50 3.39
C LYS A 21 35.71 7.01 3.19
N THR A 22 34.70 6.25 2.75
CA THR A 22 34.84 4.81 2.52
C THR A 22 35.75 4.57 1.32
N THR A 23 36.83 3.81 1.52
CA THR A 23 37.73 3.42 0.42
C THR A 23 37.08 2.36 -0.47
N LEU A 24 37.54 2.20 -1.71
CA LEU A 24 36.98 1.20 -2.63
C LEU A 24 37.08 -0.23 -2.06
N LYS A 25 38.16 -0.57 -1.36
CA LYS A 25 38.30 -1.88 -0.71
C LYS A 25 37.23 -2.08 0.36
N GLN A 26 37.08 -1.10 1.26
CA GLN A 26 36.05 -1.13 2.30
C GLN A 26 34.64 -1.14 1.72
N PHE A 27 34.41 -0.49 0.58
CA PHE A 27 33.13 -0.53 -0.10
C PHE A 27 32.75 -1.95 -0.53
N VAL A 28 33.69 -2.72 -1.08
CA VAL A 28 33.42 -4.12 -1.47
C VAL A 28 33.06 -4.95 -0.24
N ASP A 29 33.83 -4.84 0.84
CA ASP A 29 33.56 -5.58 2.07
C ASP A 29 32.18 -5.20 2.68
N GLN A 30 31.86 -3.91 2.69
CA GLN A 30 30.57 -3.40 3.22
C GLN A 30 29.38 -3.72 2.32
N TYR A 31 29.60 -3.82 1.02
CA TYR A 31 28.57 -4.19 0.06
C TYR A 31 28.08 -5.62 0.29
N ASP A 32 29.01 -6.56 0.48
CA ASP A 32 28.69 -7.95 0.78
C ASP A 32 27.94 -8.09 2.11
N GLU A 33 28.35 -7.34 3.13
CA GLU A 33 27.68 -7.33 4.44
C GLU A 33 26.26 -6.72 4.35
N ALA A 34 26.08 -5.62 3.61
CA ALA A 34 24.77 -5.02 3.38
C ALA A 34 23.82 -5.99 2.67
N LEU A 35 24.30 -6.70 1.64
CA LEU A 35 23.52 -7.72 0.94
C LEU A 35 23.14 -8.88 1.86
N LYS A 36 24.09 -9.38 2.65
CA LYS A 36 23.83 -10.46 3.59
C LYS A 36 22.78 -10.07 4.62
N SER A 37 22.92 -8.89 5.22
CA SER A 37 21.95 -8.35 6.17
C SER A 37 20.55 -8.22 5.56
N LYS A 38 20.46 -7.78 4.29
CA LYS A 38 19.19 -7.71 3.57
C LYS A 38 18.51 -9.07 3.45
N VAL A 39 19.25 -10.08 2.98
CA VAL A 39 18.74 -11.44 2.79
C VAL A 39 18.31 -12.07 4.11
N GLU A 40 19.08 -11.86 5.18
CA GLU A 40 18.72 -12.35 6.52
C GLU A 40 17.43 -11.70 7.03
N LYS A 41 17.25 -10.40 6.80
CA LYS A 41 16.01 -9.69 7.17
C LYS A 41 14.81 -10.20 6.36
N GLU A 42 14.95 -10.33 5.04
CA GLU A 42 13.90 -10.88 4.16
C GLU A 42 13.52 -12.31 4.59
N ASN A 43 14.49 -13.19 4.81
CA ASN A 43 14.25 -14.56 5.29
C ASN A 43 13.53 -14.59 6.64
N THR A 44 13.86 -13.66 7.55
CA THR A 44 13.22 -13.56 8.85
C THR A 44 11.76 -13.15 8.70
N GLU A 45 11.48 -12.15 7.87
CA GLU A 45 10.12 -11.66 7.61
C GLU A 45 9.26 -12.74 6.92
N ASP A 46 9.84 -13.49 5.98
CA ASP A 46 9.18 -14.63 5.33
C ASP A 46 8.89 -15.76 6.33
N PHE A 47 9.86 -16.13 7.15
CA PHE A 47 9.68 -17.16 8.18
C PHE A 47 8.56 -16.78 9.16
N VAL A 48 8.54 -15.53 9.62
CA VAL A 48 7.46 -15.01 10.49
C VAL A 48 6.13 -15.05 9.77
N SER A 49 6.07 -14.66 8.50
CA SER A 49 4.82 -14.67 7.70
C SER A 49 4.28 -16.08 7.45
N LEU A 50 5.17 -17.07 7.31
CA LEU A 50 4.80 -18.48 7.17
C LEU A 50 4.35 -19.11 8.51
N THR A 51 4.98 -18.72 9.61
CA THR A 51 4.75 -19.35 10.93
C THR A 51 3.59 -18.70 11.68
N SER A 52 3.37 -17.39 11.51
CA SER A 52 2.35 -16.62 12.21
C SER A 52 1.65 -15.69 11.23
N ARG A 53 0.42 -16.03 10.83
CA ARG A 53 -0.36 -15.21 9.91
C ARG A 53 -1.17 -14.17 10.67
N VAL A 54 -1.11 -12.92 10.24
CA VAL A 54 -2.02 -11.87 10.73
C VAL A 54 -3.45 -12.23 10.32
N PRO A 55 -4.43 -12.27 11.24
CA PRO A 55 -5.81 -12.63 10.90
C PRO A 55 -6.50 -11.57 10.03
N CYS A 56 -7.47 -11.99 9.22
CA CYS A 56 -8.35 -11.07 8.49
C CYS A 56 -9.21 -10.26 9.46
N ILE A 57 -9.43 -8.98 9.17
CA ILE A 57 -10.32 -8.07 9.91
C ILE A 57 -11.74 -8.07 9.34
N THR A 58 -11.92 -8.52 8.10
CA THR A 58 -13.20 -8.61 7.40
C THR A 58 -13.49 -10.06 6.99
N HIS A 59 -14.71 -10.30 6.49
CA HIS A 59 -15.11 -11.58 5.91
C HIS A 59 -14.97 -11.61 4.38
N TYR A 60 -14.40 -10.56 3.77
CA TYR A 60 -14.28 -10.48 2.31
C TYR A 60 -13.22 -11.44 1.79
N ALA A 61 -13.57 -12.22 0.76
CA ALA A 61 -12.67 -13.20 0.17
C ALA A 61 -11.38 -12.58 -0.41
N ILE A 62 -11.45 -11.32 -0.85
CA ILE A 62 -10.29 -10.59 -1.37
C ILE A 62 -9.21 -10.39 -0.29
N GLU A 63 -9.60 -10.17 0.96
CA GLU A 63 -8.66 -10.01 2.06
C GLU A 63 -7.88 -11.30 2.31
N LYS A 64 -8.56 -12.45 2.25
CA LYS A 64 -7.93 -13.76 2.37
C LYS A 64 -6.91 -14.01 1.25
N GLN A 65 -7.20 -13.60 0.02
CA GLN A 65 -6.25 -13.74 -1.10
C GLN A 65 -4.95 -12.95 -0.83
N PHE A 66 -5.06 -11.73 -0.28
CA PHE A 66 -3.89 -10.94 0.10
C PHE A 66 -3.14 -11.55 1.28
N GLN A 67 -3.86 -12.11 2.28
CA GLN A 67 -3.24 -12.82 3.41
C GLN A 67 -2.40 -14.01 2.95
N ASP A 68 -2.86 -14.74 1.93
CA ASP A 68 -2.16 -15.92 1.39
C ASP A 68 -0.98 -15.54 0.49
N SER A 69 -1.04 -14.38 -0.17
CA SER A 69 -0.06 -13.99 -1.20
C SER A 69 1.04 -13.08 -0.68
N TYR A 70 0.80 -12.31 0.39
CA TYR A 70 1.70 -11.26 0.87
C TYR A 70 2.38 -11.62 2.19
N THR A 71 3.55 -10.99 2.43
CA THR A 71 4.15 -10.98 3.76
C THR A 71 3.23 -10.25 4.74
N ASN A 72 3.35 -10.57 6.04
CA ASN A 72 2.54 -9.93 7.07
C ASN A 72 2.61 -8.39 7.05
N LEU A 73 3.79 -7.83 6.75
CA LEU A 73 3.98 -6.40 6.68
C LEU A 73 3.14 -5.80 5.55
N LYS A 74 3.20 -6.39 4.36
CA LYS A 74 2.45 -5.90 3.21
C LYS A 74 0.94 -6.15 3.34
N PHE A 75 0.56 -7.27 3.97
CA PHE A 75 -0.84 -7.56 4.26
C PHE A 75 -1.44 -6.54 5.24
N LYS A 76 -0.71 -6.07 6.25
CA LYS A 76 -1.18 -5.01 7.15
C LYS A 76 -1.50 -3.70 6.41
N GLU A 77 -0.67 -3.31 5.43
CA GLU A 77 -0.96 -2.13 4.60
C GLU A 77 -2.28 -2.29 3.82
N VAL A 78 -2.55 -3.49 3.31
CA VAL A 78 -3.83 -3.81 2.65
C VAL A 78 -4.99 -3.70 3.63
N GLN A 79 -4.84 -4.22 4.85
CA GLN A 79 -5.87 -4.13 5.88
C GLN A 79 -6.16 -2.68 6.27
N ASP A 80 -5.13 -1.82 6.35
CA ASP A 80 -5.33 -0.40 6.63
C ASP A 80 -6.08 0.30 5.50
N GLU A 81 -5.82 -0.03 4.24
CA GLU A 81 -6.58 0.52 3.10
C GLU A 81 -8.02 0.02 3.06
N ILE A 82 -8.24 -1.29 3.28
CA ILE A 82 -9.60 -1.88 3.39
C ILE A 82 -10.36 -1.19 4.53
N ARG A 83 -9.71 -1.04 5.68
CA ARG A 83 -10.27 -0.38 6.85
C ARG A 83 -10.70 1.04 6.49
N ARG A 84 -9.83 1.87 5.90
CA ARG A 84 -10.18 3.23 5.47
C ARG A 84 -11.40 3.26 4.55
N LYS A 85 -11.47 2.35 3.57
CA LYS A 85 -12.62 2.26 2.64
C LYS A 85 -13.92 1.81 3.30
N MET A 86 -13.87 1.05 4.39
CA MET A 86 -15.08 0.63 5.12
C MET A 86 -15.83 1.78 5.78
N TYR A 87 -15.13 2.87 6.09
CA TYR A 87 -15.72 4.05 6.72
C TYR A 87 -16.29 5.06 5.71
N CYS A 88 -16.23 4.77 4.41
CA CYS A 88 -16.89 5.56 3.40
C CYS A 88 -18.38 5.19 3.36
N HIS A 89 -19.27 6.11 3.73
CA HIS A 89 -20.72 5.93 3.60
C HIS A 89 -21.28 6.74 2.43
N PRO A 90 -21.50 6.12 1.25
CA PRO A 90 -22.13 6.81 0.13
C PRO A 90 -23.64 6.94 0.35
N SER A 91 -24.17 8.16 0.24
CA SER A 91 -25.59 8.46 0.23
C SER A 91 -25.98 9.18 -1.07
N LEU A 92 -27.12 8.85 -1.66
CA LEU A 92 -27.57 9.48 -2.91
C LEU A 92 -28.05 10.91 -2.62
N LEU A 93 -27.42 11.91 -3.24
CA LEU A 93 -27.83 13.31 -3.15
C LEU A 93 -28.86 13.67 -4.21
N LYS A 94 -28.57 13.30 -5.46
CA LYS A 94 -29.35 13.75 -6.61
C LYS A 94 -29.28 12.74 -7.75
N GLN A 95 -30.35 12.65 -8.52
CA GLN A 95 -30.39 11.86 -9.75
C GLN A 95 -31.02 12.69 -10.88
N GLU A 96 -30.28 12.88 -11.96
CA GLU A 96 -30.70 13.59 -13.18
C GLU A 96 -30.56 12.68 -14.39
N GLY A 97 -31.65 11.99 -14.74
CA GLY A 97 -31.65 11.01 -15.83
C GLY A 97 -30.69 9.85 -15.54
N ALA A 98 -29.65 9.73 -16.37
CA ALA A 98 -28.60 8.71 -16.24
C ALA A 98 -27.44 9.11 -15.30
N ILE A 99 -27.49 10.31 -14.73
CA ILE A 99 -26.45 10.84 -13.83
C ILE A 99 -26.94 10.70 -12.38
N SER A 100 -26.13 10.10 -11.52
CA SER A 100 -26.37 10.01 -10.09
C SER A 100 -25.22 10.66 -9.33
N THR A 101 -25.53 11.60 -8.45
CA THR A 101 -24.58 12.28 -7.56
C THR A 101 -24.73 11.74 -6.15
N TYR A 102 -23.62 11.30 -5.58
CA TYR A 102 -23.55 10.75 -4.22
C TYR A 102 -22.70 11.66 -3.33
N GLN A 103 -23.10 11.81 -2.08
CA GLN A 103 -22.26 12.31 -1.00
C GLN A 103 -21.53 11.12 -0.40
N VAL A 104 -20.23 11.23 -0.18
CA VAL A 104 -19.48 10.23 0.58
C VAL A 104 -18.94 10.91 1.82
N VAL A 105 -19.32 10.36 2.98
CA VAL A 105 -18.81 10.78 4.29
C VAL A 105 -17.84 9.73 4.78
N ASP A 106 -16.64 10.15 5.22
CA ASP A 106 -15.65 9.27 5.86
C ASP A 106 -15.83 9.34 7.39
N ASP A 107 -16.18 8.22 8.02
CA ASP A 107 -16.44 8.14 9.47
C ASP A 107 -15.17 8.23 10.35
N ILE A 108 -13.95 8.31 9.77
CA ILE A 108 -12.71 8.52 10.52
C ILE A 108 -12.18 9.93 10.26
N GLU A 109 -12.45 10.84 11.19
CA GLU A 109 -11.95 12.23 11.20
C GLU A 109 -10.41 12.29 11.13
N ILE A 110 -9.90 12.93 10.08
CA ILE A 110 -8.68 13.77 10.17
C ILE A 110 -8.93 15.17 9.58
N ASP A 111 -9.96 15.36 8.76
CA ASP A 111 -10.46 16.66 8.31
C ASP A 111 -11.91 16.44 7.85
N ASP A 112 -12.83 17.38 8.10
CA ASP A 112 -14.26 17.32 7.73
C ASP A 112 -14.43 17.46 6.20
N ASP A 113 -13.86 16.53 5.44
CA ASP A 113 -13.79 16.54 3.98
C ASP A 113 -14.94 15.70 3.40
N THR A 114 -16.15 16.26 3.42
CA THR A 114 -17.27 15.68 2.67
C THR A 114 -17.00 15.81 1.17
N LYS A 115 -17.01 14.68 0.43
CA LYS A 115 -16.76 14.69 -1.02
C LYS A 115 -18.03 14.36 -1.81
N GLU A 116 -18.34 15.19 -2.80
CA GLU A 116 -19.36 14.89 -3.79
C GLU A 116 -18.75 14.12 -4.96
N VAL A 117 -19.36 12.99 -5.30
CA VAL A 117 -18.93 12.14 -6.42
C VAL A 117 -20.09 12.00 -7.40
N THR A 118 -19.85 12.36 -8.66
CA THR A 118 -20.83 12.21 -9.75
C THR A 118 -20.52 10.97 -10.57
N PHE A 119 -21.49 10.07 -10.68
CA PHE A 119 -21.40 8.86 -11.49
C PHE A 119 -22.26 9.00 -12.76
N HIS A 120 -21.65 8.72 -13.91
CA HIS A 120 -22.33 8.69 -15.20
C HIS A 120 -22.65 7.24 -15.58
N GLY A 121 -23.91 6.84 -15.45
CA GLY A 121 -24.35 5.52 -15.88
C GLY A 121 -24.30 5.39 -17.41
N THR A 122 -23.61 4.37 -17.93
CA THR A 122 -23.61 4.07 -19.37
C THR A 122 -24.80 3.18 -19.72
N THR A 123 -25.78 3.70 -20.44
CA THR A 123 -26.96 2.94 -20.90
C THR A 123 -26.63 2.17 -22.19
N ALA A 124 -25.69 1.23 -22.14
CA ALA A 124 -25.25 0.50 -23.34
C ALA A 124 -25.95 -0.85 -23.57
N TRP A 125 -26.79 -1.35 -22.66
CA TRP A 125 -27.35 -2.72 -22.76
C TRP A 125 -28.88 -2.74 -22.87
N ALA A 126 -29.44 -1.98 -23.82
CA ALA A 126 -30.84 -2.10 -24.20
C ALA A 126 -30.98 -2.09 -25.73
N SER A 127 -30.42 -3.10 -26.40
CA SER A 127 -30.73 -3.44 -27.80
C SER A 127 -30.27 -4.88 -28.11
N VAL A 128 -31.05 -5.87 -27.66
CA VAL A 128 -31.36 -7.11 -28.41
C VAL A 128 -32.77 -7.52 -28.05
#